data_AF-A0A814YS48-F1
#
_entry.id   AF-A0A814YS48-F1
#
_cell.length_a   1.000
_cell.length_b   1.000
_cell.length_c   1.000
_cell.angle_alpha   90.00
_cell.angle_beta   90.00
_cell.angle_gamma   90.00
#
_symmetry.space_group_name_H-M   'P 1'
#
loop_
_entity.id
_entity.type
_entity.pdbx_description
1 polymer ?
#
loop_
_entity_poly.entity_id
_entity_poly.type
_entity_poly.pdbx_seq_one_letter_code
_entity_poly.pdbx_strand_id
1 'polypeptide(L)'
;MVKVLLTNVVVHNNPSKFSSNFKFEIQFECLEQLMHELEFKLIYVGSAETCEHDQVLDVVVIDAVPAGTYKFLFEAPPPDRNKIPVDDVVGVTVVLVKGMYRDHEFVRVGYYVLNEYDDPELKENPPTKPDFDKLSRNIAVGDPRVTTFPINWGENPDSVPFPPLSEEDQQMMVNAMQSVSVENDDDIVNQFDSSLNDNFTSITTNTFDDLSMANTKITETTTAITVMESSGDVFQTTAA
;
A
#
# COMPACT_ATOMS: atom_id res chain seq x y z
N MET A 1 9.04 -18.23 2.38
CA MET A 1 8.33 -18.58 1.13
C MET A 1 7.05 -17.75 1.05
N VAL A 2 6.54 -17.49 -0.16
CA VAL A 2 5.27 -16.76 -0.35
C VAL A 2 4.12 -17.59 0.23
N LYS A 3 3.25 -16.98 1.05
CA LYS A 3 2.11 -17.68 1.66
C LYS A 3 0.77 -17.33 1.02
N VAL A 4 0.65 -16.17 0.40
CA VAL A 4 -0.60 -15.71 -0.24
C VAL A 4 -0.34 -15.37 -1.69
N LEU A 5 -1.21 -15.87 -2.57
CA LEU A 5 -1.19 -15.61 -4.01
C LEU A 5 -2.51 -14.99 -4.42
N LEU A 6 -2.47 -13.80 -5.00
CA LEU A 6 -3.63 -13.19 -5.62
C LEU A 6 -3.86 -13.84 -6.99
N THR A 7 -4.96 -14.57 -7.15
CA THR A 7 -5.21 -15.39 -8.33
C THR A 7 -6.04 -14.65 -9.38
N ASN A 8 -7.03 -13.86 -8.96
CA ASN A 8 -7.88 -13.12 -9.88
C ASN A 8 -8.48 -11.87 -9.23
N VAL A 9 -8.72 -10.84 -10.05
CA VAL A 9 -9.45 -9.63 -9.67
C VAL A 9 -10.42 -9.29 -10.80
N VAL A 10 -11.71 -9.34 -10.51
CA VAL A 10 -12.77 -9.05 -11.48
C VAL A 10 -13.45 -7.74 -11.11
N VAL A 11 -13.52 -6.81 -12.05
CA VAL A 11 -14.20 -5.53 -11.86
C VAL A 11 -15.66 -5.66 -12.29
N HIS A 12 -16.57 -5.30 -11.39
CA HIS A 12 -18.00 -5.23 -11.67
C HIS A 12 -18.46 -3.78 -11.83
N ASN A 13 -19.66 -3.59 -12.41
CA ASN A 13 -20.28 -2.27 -12.58
C ASN A 13 -19.41 -1.27 -13.36
N ASN A 14 -18.93 -1.69 -14.54
CA ASN A 14 -18.04 -0.90 -15.40
C ASN A 14 -18.52 -0.91 -16.87
N PRO A 15 -18.58 0.25 -17.56
CA PRO A 15 -18.43 1.61 -17.05
C PRO A 15 -19.58 2.02 -16.11
N SER A 16 -19.34 3.01 -15.24
CA SER A 16 -20.36 3.53 -14.30
C SER A 16 -20.15 5.02 -14.01
N LYS A 17 -21.11 5.68 -13.35
CA LYS A 17 -20.98 7.07 -12.94
C LYS A 17 -19.84 7.24 -11.93
N PHE A 18 -19.18 8.41 -11.94
CA PHE A 18 -18.10 8.70 -11.00
C PHE A 18 -18.49 8.50 -9.53
N SER A 19 -19.72 8.89 -9.18
CA SER A 19 -20.32 8.75 -7.84
C SER A 19 -20.74 7.32 -7.47
N SER A 20 -20.58 6.35 -8.37
CA SER A 20 -20.91 4.95 -8.09
C SER A 20 -19.79 4.27 -7.30
N ASN A 21 -20.19 3.41 -6.37
CA ASN A 21 -19.26 2.54 -5.63
C ASN A 21 -18.43 1.66 -6.57
N PHE A 22 -17.19 1.42 -6.18
CA PHE A 22 -16.36 0.41 -6.79
C PHE A 22 -16.79 -0.97 -6.31
N LYS A 23 -16.73 -1.96 -7.19
CA LYS A 23 -17.05 -3.36 -6.87
C LYS A 23 -16.00 -4.26 -7.52
N PHE A 24 -15.10 -4.80 -6.71
CA PHE A 24 -14.05 -5.72 -7.14
C PHE A 24 -14.31 -7.09 -6.52
N GLU A 25 -14.39 -8.15 -7.32
CA GLU A 25 -14.34 -9.51 -6.79
C GLU A 25 -12.86 -9.93 -6.71
N ILE A 26 -12.37 -10.09 -5.48
CA ILE A 26 -11.00 -10.48 -5.19
C ILE A 26 -10.97 -11.99 -4.94
N GLN A 27 -10.09 -12.69 -5.66
CA GLN A 27 -9.81 -14.12 -5.47
C GLN A 27 -8.34 -14.30 -5.12
N PHE A 28 -8.08 -15.00 -4.03
CA PHE A 28 -6.72 -15.29 -3.58
C PHE A 28 -6.62 -16.70 -3.00
N GLU A 29 -5.43 -17.26 -3.03
CA GLU A 29 -5.08 -18.56 -2.47
C GLU A 29 -4.10 -18.36 -1.32
N CYS A 30 -4.40 -18.99 -0.19
CA CYS A 30 -3.55 -19.03 0.98
C CYS A 30 -2.93 -20.43 1.07
N LEU A 31 -1.62 -20.53 0.92
CA LEU A 31 -0.88 -21.80 0.88
C LEU A 31 -0.65 -22.38 2.29
N GLU A 32 -0.58 -21.52 3.29
CA GLU A 32 -0.37 -21.86 4.69
C GLU A 32 -1.28 -21.01 5.57
N GLN A 33 -1.56 -21.47 6.79
CA GLN A 33 -2.30 -20.67 7.76
C GLN A 33 -1.51 -19.39 8.14
N LEU A 34 -2.19 -18.25 8.07
CA LEU A 34 -1.66 -16.97 8.51
C LEU A 34 -1.92 -16.77 10.01
N MET A 35 -0.89 -16.32 10.72
CA MET A 35 -0.97 -16.01 12.15
C MET A 35 -1.43 -14.58 12.42
N HIS A 36 -1.23 -13.69 11.44
CA HIS A 36 -1.59 -12.28 11.52
C HIS A 36 -2.68 -11.94 10.50
N GLU A 37 -3.25 -10.75 10.65
CA GLU A 37 -4.26 -10.21 9.76
C GLU A 37 -3.71 -9.99 8.33
N LEU A 38 -4.55 -10.32 7.36
CA LEU A 38 -4.34 -9.99 5.95
C LEU A 38 -5.21 -8.77 5.63
N GLU A 39 -4.62 -7.74 5.06
CA GLU A 39 -5.33 -6.50 4.79
C GLU A 39 -5.35 -6.21 3.28
N PHE A 40 -6.52 -5.89 2.74
CA PHE A 40 -6.68 -5.39 1.38
C PHE A 40 -7.15 -3.94 1.41
N LYS A 41 -6.40 -3.05 0.77
CA LYS A 41 -6.74 -1.63 0.65
C LYS A 41 -7.11 -1.29 -0.79
N LEU A 42 -8.22 -0.59 -0.98
CA LEU A 42 -8.55 0.04 -2.27
C LEU A 42 -8.15 1.50 -2.22
N ILE A 43 -7.30 1.93 -3.14
CA ILE A 43 -6.75 3.28 -3.17
C ILE A 43 -7.04 3.92 -4.53
N TYR A 44 -7.58 5.13 -4.50
CA TYR A 44 -7.76 5.95 -5.68
C TYR A 44 -6.64 6.98 -5.78
N VAL A 45 -5.97 7.03 -6.92
CA VAL A 45 -4.92 8.02 -7.17
C VAL A 45 -5.58 9.34 -7.52
N GLY A 46 -5.44 10.35 -6.67
CA GLY A 46 -6.08 11.64 -6.87
C GLY A 46 -5.36 12.53 -7.88
N SER A 47 -4.04 12.35 -8.03
CA SER A 47 -3.20 13.09 -8.97
C SER A 47 -2.08 12.21 -9.48
N ALA A 48 -1.72 12.36 -10.75
CA ALA A 48 -0.58 11.63 -11.31
C ALA A 48 0.77 12.17 -10.81
N GLU A 49 0.81 13.41 -10.29
CA GLU A 49 2.04 14.09 -9.92
C GLU A 49 2.46 13.82 -8.47
N THR A 50 1.49 13.63 -7.58
CA THR A 50 1.74 13.50 -6.14
C THR A 50 0.88 12.41 -5.51
N CYS A 51 1.45 11.68 -4.55
CA CYS A 51 0.72 10.70 -3.74
C CYS A 51 -0.04 11.34 -2.58
N GLU A 52 0.07 12.66 -2.37
CA GLU A 52 -0.63 13.39 -1.30
C GLU A 52 -2.15 13.42 -1.51
N HIS A 53 -2.58 13.29 -2.76
CA HIS A 53 -3.99 13.22 -3.16
C HIS A 53 -4.52 11.79 -3.21
N ASP A 54 -3.71 10.78 -2.90
CA ASP A 54 -4.16 9.39 -2.87
C ASP A 54 -5.18 9.19 -1.75
N GLN A 55 -6.29 8.56 -2.09
CA GLN A 55 -7.39 8.33 -1.17
C GLN A 55 -7.58 6.84 -0.95
N VAL A 56 -7.41 6.40 0.30
CA VAL A 56 -7.85 5.06 0.71
C VAL A 56 -9.37 5.08 0.76
N LEU A 57 -10.01 4.38 -0.18
CA LEU A 57 -11.46 4.32 -0.32
C LEU A 57 -12.07 3.39 0.72
N ASP A 58 -11.46 2.23 0.90
CA ASP A 58 -11.88 1.25 1.90
C ASP A 58 -10.75 0.26 2.23
N VAL A 59 -10.87 -0.40 3.37
CA VAL A 59 -9.92 -1.38 3.89
C VAL A 59 -10.67 -2.60 4.40
N VAL A 60 -10.32 -3.78 3.89
CA VAL A 60 -10.83 -5.06 4.36
C VAL A 60 -9.71 -5.78 5.11
N VAL A 61 -9.97 -6.11 6.37
CA VAL A 61 -9.06 -6.86 7.23
C VAL A 61 -9.62 -8.27 7.41
N ILE A 62 -8.76 -9.28 7.29
CA ILE A 62 -9.12 -10.69 7.41
C ILE A 62 -8.22 -11.32 8.47
N ASP A 63 -8.81 -11.67 9.61
CA ASP A 63 -8.12 -12.32 10.71
C ASP A 63 -8.02 -13.83 10.52
N ALA A 64 -6.87 -14.39 10.91
CA ALA A 64 -6.64 -15.82 11.04
C ALA A 64 -7.07 -16.64 9.81
N VAL A 65 -6.44 -16.41 8.67
CA VAL A 65 -6.78 -17.07 7.38
C VAL A 65 -6.17 -18.48 7.33
N PRO A 66 -6.98 -19.56 7.30
CA PRO A 66 -6.47 -20.91 7.06
C PRO A 66 -5.88 -21.07 5.65
N ALA A 67 -5.24 -22.22 5.39
CA ALA A 67 -4.87 -22.56 4.02
C ALA A 67 -6.13 -22.87 3.20
N GLY A 68 -6.24 -22.33 1.99
CA GLY A 68 -7.40 -22.50 1.13
C GLY A 68 -7.55 -21.43 0.06
N THR A 69 -8.60 -21.54 -0.74
CA THR A 69 -8.96 -20.56 -1.77
C THR A 69 -10.13 -19.72 -1.33
N TYR A 70 -9.95 -18.41 -1.41
CA TYR A 70 -10.90 -17.42 -0.90
C TYR A 70 -11.39 -16.52 -2.02
N LYS A 71 -12.65 -16.11 -1.88
CA LYS A 71 -13.28 -15.14 -2.77
C LYS A 71 -14.20 -14.22 -2.01
N PHE A 72 -14.07 -12.92 -2.24
CA PHE A 72 -14.96 -11.95 -1.64
C PHE A 72 -15.22 -10.77 -2.58
N LEU A 73 -16.35 -10.10 -2.37
CA LEU A 73 -16.72 -8.90 -3.09
C LEU A 73 -16.27 -7.67 -2.30
N PHE A 74 -15.21 -7.01 -2.74
CA PHE A 74 -14.71 -5.77 -2.20
C PHE A 74 -15.51 -4.58 -2.78
N GLU A 75 -16.47 -4.06 -2.01
CA GLU A 75 -17.23 -2.86 -2.36
C GLU A 75 -16.71 -1.65 -1.59
N ALA A 76 -16.41 -0.56 -2.31
CA ALA A 76 -15.86 0.65 -1.71
C ALA A 76 -16.57 1.92 -2.22
N PRO A 77 -16.69 2.96 -1.40
CA PRO A 77 -17.30 4.22 -1.80
C PRO A 77 -16.47 4.94 -2.88
N PRO A 78 -17.07 5.86 -3.65
CA PRO A 78 -16.32 6.73 -4.56
C PRO A 78 -15.35 7.66 -3.80
N PRO A 79 -14.29 8.17 -4.46
CA PRO A 79 -13.35 9.12 -3.84
C PRO A 79 -14.04 10.44 -3.46
N ASP A 80 -13.47 11.13 -2.47
CA ASP A 80 -13.89 12.49 -2.13
C ASP A 80 -13.43 13.47 -3.21
N ARG A 81 -14.41 14.04 -3.91
CA ARG A 81 -14.24 15.02 -4.97
C ARG A 81 -13.46 16.28 -4.55
N ASN A 82 -13.47 16.64 -3.26
CA ASN A 82 -12.81 17.87 -2.80
C ASN A 82 -11.30 17.71 -2.64
N LYS A 83 -10.82 16.46 -2.58
CA LYS A 83 -9.39 16.14 -2.42
C LYS A 83 -8.68 15.90 -3.75
N ILE A 84 -9.43 15.88 -4.86
CA ILE A 84 -8.91 15.67 -6.21
C ILE A 84 -8.63 17.06 -6.82
N PRO A 85 -7.42 17.33 -7.30
CA PRO A 85 -7.13 18.53 -8.07
C PRO A 85 -8.05 18.65 -9.28
N VAL A 86 -8.53 19.87 -9.55
CA VAL A 86 -9.50 20.13 -10.64
C VAL A 86 -8.98 19.65 -12.01
N ASP A 87 -7.68 19.79 -12.24
CA ASP A 87 -7.04 19.42 -13.49
C ASP A 87 -6.91 17.89 -13.67
N ASP A 88 -6.94 17.12 -12.58
CA ASP A 88 -6.85 15.66 -12.57
C ASP A 88 -8.21 14.95 -12.51
N VAL A 89 -9.32 15.70 -12.39
CA VAL A 89 -10.67 15.11 -12.33
C VAL A 89 -11.03 14.42 -13.64
N VAL A 90 -10.73 15.06 -14.78
CA VAL A 90 -11.07 14.58 -16.13
C VAL A 90 -9.81 14.05 -16.79
N GLY A 91 -9.86 12.83 -17.29
CA GLY A 91 -8.70 12.18 -17.91
C GLY A 91 -8.43 10.80 -17.32
N VAL A 92 -7.18 10.36 -17.45
CA VAL A 92 -6.76 9.04 -17.00
C VAL A 92 -6.15 9.14 -15.62
N THR A 93 -6.62 8.30 -14.71
CA THR A 93 -6.07 8.08 -13.38
C THR A 93 -5.94 6.58 -13.11
N VAL A 94 -5.59 6.19 -11.89
CA VAL A 94 -5.35 4.81 -11.48
C VAL A 94 -6.11 4.49 -10.20
N VAL A 95 -6.67 3.29 -10.13
CA VAL A 95 -7.16 2.68 -8.89
C VAL A 95 -6.28 1.47 -8.56
N LEU A 96 -5.87 1.36 -7.30
CA LEU A 96 -4.95 0.35 -6.80
C LEU A 96 -5.63 -0.54 -5.77
N VAL A 97 -5.55 -1.85 -5.96
CA VAL A 97 -5.82 -2.84 -4.91
C VAL A 97 -4.46 -3.26 -4.34
N LYS A 98 -4.23 -2.98 -3.05
CA LYS A 98 -3.01 -3.39 -2.34
C LYS A 98 -3.34 -4.52 -1.38
N GLY A 99 -2.54 -5.58 -1.42
CA GLY A 99 -2.53 -6.61 -0.39
C GLY A 99 -1.36 -6.38 0.54
N MET A 100 -1.65 -6.33 1.83
CA MET A 100 -0.72 -6.05 2.93
C MET A 100 -0.77 -7.21 3.93
N TYR A 101 0.38 -7.57 4.48
CA TYR A 101 0.50 -8.52 5.60
C TYR A 101 1.52 -7.97 6.57
N ARG A 102 1.14 -7.77 7.85
CA ARG A 102 1.98 -7.15 8.89
C ARG A 102 2.60 -5.82 8.45
N ASP A 103 1.79 -4.91 7.91
CA ASP A 103 2.22 -3.62 7.35
C ASP A 103 3.16 -3.67 6.14
N HIS A 104 3.44 -4.86 5.61
CA HIS A 104 4.26 -5.02 4.40
C HIS A 104 3.38 -5.33 3.19
N GLU A 105 3.53 -4.51 2.16
CA GLU A 105 2.85 -4.71 0.89
C GLU A 105 3.47 -5.91 0.16
N PHE A 106 2.66 -6.91 -0.20
CA PHE A 106 3.12 -8.09 -0.95
C PHE A 106 2.62 -8.11 -2.39
N VAL A 107 1.50 -7.42 -2.68
CA VAL A 107 0.94 -7.33 -4.02
C VAL A 107 0.23 -5.99 -4.23
N ARG A 108 0.36 -5.47 -5.45
CA ARG A 108 -0.35 -4.30 -5.96
C ARG A 108 -0.97 -4.65 -7.30
N VAL A 109 -2.26 -4.37 -7.46
CA VAL A 109 -2.94 -4.45 -8.75
C VAL A 109 -3.48 -3.07 -9.10
N GLY A 110 -2.95 -2.46 -10.15
CA GLY A 110 -3.40 -1.18 -10.66
C GLY A 110 -4.27 -1.33 -11.90
N TYR A 111 -5.39 -0.61 -11.93
CA TYR A 111 -6.21 -0.43 -13.12
C TYR A 111 -6.20 1.03 -13.53
N TYR A 112 -6.03 1.28 -14.82
CA TYR A 112 -6.29 2.61 -15.37
C TYR A 112 -7.78 2.90 -15.33
N VAL A 113 -8.12 4.12 -14.96
CA VAL A 113 -9.47 4.64 -14.84
C VAL A 113 -9.56 5.87 -15.74
N LEU A 114 -10.42 5.83 -16.74
CA LEU A 114 -10.72 6.97 -17.58
C LEU A 114 -11.99 7.65 -17.07
N ASN A 115 -11.85 8.89 -16.62
CA ASN A 115 -12.96 9.77 -16.29
C ASN A 115 -13.24 10.67 -17.49
N GLU A 116 -14.44 10.59 -18.06
CA GLU A 116 -14.87 11.44 -19.17
C GLU A 116 -16.32 11.89 -19.02
N TYR A 117 -16.66 13.02 -19.62
CA TYR A 117 -18.05 13.49 -19.69
C TYR A 117 -18.84 12.65 -20.67
N ASP A 118 -20.09 12.32 -20.37
CA ASP A 118 -20.96 11.64 -21.36
C ASP A 118 -21.38 12.61 -22.50
N ASP A 119 -21.50 13.92 -22.19
CA ASP A 119 -21.95 14.96 -23.12
C ASP A 119 -20.82 15.41 -24.08
N PRO A 120 -20.99 15.32 -25.42
CA PRO A 120 -19.96 15.71 -26.39
C PRO A 120 -19.53 17.18 -26.30
N GLU A 121 -20.47 18.08 -26.00
CA GLU A 121 -20.17 19.51 -25.84
C GLU A 121 -19.23 19.78 -24.65
N LEU A 122 -19.40 19.04 -23.55
CA LEU A 122 -18.53 19.13 -22.37
C LEU A 122 -17.20 18.43 -22.58
N LYS A 123 -17.11 17.44 -23.48
CA LYS A 123 -15.84 16.86 -23.91
C LYS A 123 -15.00 17.86 -24.70
N GLU A 124 -15.62 18.61 -25.61
CA GLU A 124 -14.92 19.58 -26.46
C GLU A 124 -14.60 20.88 -25.71
N ASN A 125 -15.50 21.32 -24.82
CA ASN A 125 -15.33 22.51 -24.00
C ASN A 125 -15.55 22.17 -22.51
N PRO A 126 -14.53 21.58 -21.84
CA PRO A 126 -14.66 21.23 -20.44
C PRO A 126 -14.90 22.48 -19.58
N PRO A 127 -15.86 22.44 -18.65
CA PRO A 127 -16.12 23.57 -17.76
C PRO A 127 -14.94 23.78 -16.81
N THR A 128 -14.66 25.03 -16.43
CA THR A 128 -13.59 25.37 -15.47
C THR A 128 -13.77 24.69 -14.11
N LYS A 129 -15.01 24.37 -13.74
CA LYS A 129 -15.34 23.57 -12.56
C LYS A 129 -15.91 22.23 -13.02
N PRO A 130 -15.25 21.10 -12.71
CA PRO A 130 -15.73 19.80 -13.13
C PRO A 130 -17.10 19.47 -12.54
N ASP A 131 -17.99 18.94 -13.39
CA ASP A 131 -19.31 18.48 -12.98
C ASP A 131 -19.31 16.96 -12.78
N PHE A 132 -19.13 16.55 -11.53
CA PHE A 132 -19.05 15.13 -11.15
C PHE A 132 -20.30 14.31 -11.45
N ASP A 133 -21.47 14.95 -11.56
CA ASP A 133 -22.73 14.24 -11.83
C ASP A 133 -22.82 13.80 -13.31
N LYS A 134 -22.09 14.51 -14.18
CA LYS A 134 -21.99 14.22 -15.61
C LYS A 134 -20.76 13.39 -15.99
N LEU A 135 -19.92 13.06 -15.02
CA LEU A 135 -18.74 12.23 -15.24
C LEU A 135 -19.08 10.75 -15.22
N SER A 136 -18.56 10.07 -16.24
CA SER A 136 -18.55 8.64 -16.39
C SER A 136 -17.14 8.13 -16.15
N ARG A 137 -17.04 7.01 -15.44
CA ARG A 137 -15.82 6.34 -15.05
C ARG A 137 -15.74 4.99 -15.75
N ASN A 138 -14.66 4.78 -16.49
CA ASN A 138 -14.37 3.52 -17.17
C ASN A 138 -13.03 2.94 -16.70
N ILE A 139 -13.07 1.77 -16.10
CA ILE A 139 -11.91 1.02 -15.60
C ILE A 139 -11.42 0.09 -16.71
N ALA A 140 -10.14 0.19 -17.07
CA ALA A 140 -9.51 -0.61 -18.11
C ALA A 140 -9.20 -2.03 -17.61
N VAL A 141 -10.21 -2.91 -17.64
CA VAL A 141 -10.12 -4.29 -17.11
C VAL A 141 -9.18 -5.22 -17.89
N GLY A 142 -8.82 -4.87 -19.13
CA GLY A 142 -8.05 -5.74 -20.02
C GLY A 142 -6.53 -5.70 -19.84
N ASP A 143 -5.98 -4.66 -19.19
CA ASP A 143 -4.53 -4.52 -18.94
C ASP A 143 -4.26 -4.12 -17.48
N PRO A 144 -4.56 -5.01 -16.50
CA PRO A 144 -4.20 -4.75 -15.12
C PRO A 144 -2.69 -4.78 -14.92
N ARG A 145 -2.16 -3.82 -14.17
CA ARG A 145 -0.75 -3.75 -13.79
C ARG A 145 -0.55 -4.45 -12.45
N VAL A 146 -0.02 -5.66 -12.48
CA VAL A 146 0.27 -6.43 -11.28
C VAL A 146 1.75 -6.27 -10.91
N THR A 147 2.04 -5.90 -9.67
CA THR A 147 3.38 -5.86 -9.09
C THR A 147 3.37 -6.65 -7.80
N THR A 148 4.32 -7.56 -7.63
CA THR A 148 4.49 -8.34 -6.40
C THR A 148 5.78 -7.94 -5.71
N PHE A 149 5.75 -7.94 -4.38
CA PHE A 149 6.87 -7.56 -3.55
C PHE A 149 7.24 -8.75 -2.65
N PRO A 150 8.53 -9.13 -2.56
CA PRO A 150 8.96 -10.15 -1.62
C PRO A 150 8.86 -9.57 -0.20
N ILE A 151 8.07 -10.22 0.65
CA ILE A 151 7.95 -9.88 2.07
C ILE A 151 8.36 -11.04 2.96
N ASN A 152 8.63 -10.74 4.23
CA ASN A 152 8.87 -11.75 5.23
C ASN A 152 7.55 -12.27 5.81
N TRP A 153 7.20 -13.50 5.44
CA TRP A 153 5.99 -14.17 5.89
C TRP A 153 6.14 -14.93 7.21
N GLY A 154 7.37 -15.04 7.74
CA GLY A 154 7.70 -15.83 8.93
C GLY A 154 7.84 -14.99 10.20
N GLU A 155 7.94 -15.67 11.35
CA GLU A 155 8.06 -15.03 12.67
C GLU A 155 9.40 -14.33 12.90
N ASN A 156 10.43 -14.64 12.12
CA ASN A 156 11.77 -14.12 12.35
C ASN A 156 11.98 -12.82 11.55
N PRO A 157 11.88 -11.62 12.15
CA PRO A 157 11.96 -10.34 11.43
C PRO A 157 13.28 -10.13 10.69
N ASP A 158 14.34 -10.87 11.05
CA ASP A 158 15.69 -10.75 10.48
C ASP A 158 15.90 -11.52 9.17
N SER A 159 14.93 -12.31 8.70
CA SER A 159 15.06 -13.04 7.43
C SER A 159 14.51 -12.24 6.24
N VAL A 160 15.03 -11.04 6.03
CA VAL A 160 15.13 -10.53 4.65
C VAL A 160 16.30 -11.28 4.00
N PRO A 161 16.11 -11.95 2.85
CA PRO A 161 17.25 -12.48 2.11
C PRO A 161 17.98 -11.28 1.52
N PHE A 162 18.89 -10.68 2.30
CA PHE A 162 20.01 -9.98 1.70
C PHE A 162 20.70 -11.00 0.79
N PRO A 163 21.05 -10.64 -0.46
CA PRO A 163 21.92 -11.50 -1.26
C PRO A 163 23.15 -11.83 -0.39
N PRO A 164 23.64 -13.09 -0.40
CA PRO A 164 24.79 -13.46 0.41
C PRO A 164 25.91 -12.47 0.09
N LEU A 165 26.35 -11.73 1.11
CA LEU A 165 27.50 -10.83 1.00
C LEU A 165 28.66 -11.64 0.45
N SER A 166 29.29 -11.13 -0.60
CA SER A 166 30.46 -11.78 -1.18
C SER A 166 31.55 -11.95 -0.11
N GLU A 167 32.43 -12.95 -0.27
CA GLU A 167 33.54 -13.14 0.66
C GLU A 167 34.41 -11.85 0.77
N GLU A 168 34.44 -11.04 -0.29
CA GLU A 168 35.13 -9.74 -0.29
C GLU A 168 34.45 -8.70 0.61
N ASP A 169 33.13 -8.62 0.62
CA ASP A 169 32.38 -7.69 1.48
C ASP A 169 32.47 -8.09 2.96
N GLN A 170 32.50 -9.39 3.24
CA GLN A 170 32.71 -9.92 4.59
C GLN A 170 34.12 -9.56 5.10
N GLN A 171 35.14 -9.66 4.24
CA GLN A 171 36.50 -9.30 4.58
C GLN A 171 36.66 -7.79 4.89
N MET A 172 35.91 -6.93 4.18
CA MET A 172 35.92 -5.49 4.43
C MET A 172 35.28 -5.11 5.78
N MET A 173 34.21 -5.80 6.21
CA MET A 173 33.62 -5.57 7.55
C MET A 173 34.54 -6.04 8.69
N VAL A 174 35.25 -7.16 8.52
CA VAL A 174 36.19 -7.66 9.54
C VAL A 174 37.37 -6.70 9.71
N ASN A 175 37.91 -6.18 8.60
CA ASN A 175 39.01 -5.20 8.64
C ASN A 175 38.59 -3.87 9.29
N ALA A 176 37.33 -3.44 9.08
CA ALA A 176 36.79 -2.23 9.71
C ALA A 176 36.59 -2.36 11.23
N MET A 177 36.32 -3.57 11.74
CA MET A 177 36.22 -3.82 13.19
C MET A 177 37.59 -3.99 13.86
N GLN A 178 38.65 -4.29 13.11
CA GLN A 178 39.99 -4.49 13.66
C GLN A 178 40.82 -3.20 13.80
N SER A 179 40.38 -2.08 13.22
CA SER A 179 41.10 -0.79 13.29
C SER A 179 40.78 0.06 14.53
N VAL A 180 39.88 -0.37 15.41
CA VAL A 180 39.61 0.30 16.70
C VAL A 180 40.27 -0.47 17.84
N SER A 181 41.59 -0.41 17.87
CA SER A 181 42.40 -0.78 19.04
C SER A 181 42.97 0.51 19.63
N VAL A 182 42.59 0.78 20.88
CA VAL A 182 42.97 1.94 21.69
C VAL A 182 44.48 1.95 21.97
N GLU A 183 45.17 3.04 21.64
CA GLU A 183 46.48 3.38 22.23
C GLU A 183 46.30 4.56 23.21
N ASN A 184 46.82 4.40 24.42
CA ASN A 184 46.75 5.36 25.53
C ASN A 184 47.82 6.48 25.40
N ASP A 185 47.41 7.69 25.78
CA ASP A 185 48.08 8.79 26.50
C ASP A 185 49.61 9.04 26.31
N ASP A 186 49.98 10.19 25.73
CA ASP A 186 50.53 11.39 26.43
C ASP A 186 51.15 12.42 25.47
N ASP A 187 50.78 13.70 25.69
CA ASP A 187 51.44 14.99 25.33
C ASP A 187 51.85 15.32 23.86
N ILE A 188 51.23 16.37 23.27
CA ILE A 188 51.86 17.67 22.87
C ILE A 188 50.77 18.73 22.61
N VAL A 189 50.98 19.92 23.19
CA VAL A 189 50.15 21.13 23.12
C VAL A 189 50.49 22.00 21.90
N ASN A 190 49.45 22.50 21.23
CA ASN A 190 49.32 23.71 20.37
C ASN A 190 50.38 24.00 19.28
N GLN A 191 49.96 23.97 18.01
CA GLN A 191 49.97 25.18 17.15
C GLN A 191 49.32 24.99 15.75
N PHE A 192 48.55 26.01 15.35
CA PHE A 192 48.16 26.44 13.98
C PHE A 192 47.00 25.74 13.21
N ASP A 193 45.82 26.28 13.47
CA ASP A 193 44.86 26.98 12.58
C ASP A 193 44.57 26.55 11.11
N SER A 194 43.26 26.57 10.84
CA SER A 194 42.55 26.91 9.60
C SER A 194 42.59 25.94 8.41
N SER A 195 41.49 25.21 8.20
CA SER A 195 40.46 25.56 7.20
C SER A 195 39.64 24.34 6.77
N LEU A 196 38.30 24.49 6.77
CA LEU A 196 37.30 23.75 5.96
C LEU A 196 37.07 22.26 6.34
N ASN A 197 35.87 21.70 6.44
CA ASN A 197 34.51 22.18 6.23
C ASN A 197 33.55 21.09 6.76
N ASP A 198 32.47 21.53 7.41
CA ASP A 198 31.11 20.97 7.43
C ASP A 198 30.78 19.53 7.91
N ASN A 199 30.03 19.52 9.01
CA ASN A 199 28.72 18.87 9.20
C ASN A 199 28.64 17.33 9.27
N PHE A 200 28.64 16.79 10.50
CA PHE A 200 27.42 16.16 11.05
C PHE A 200 27.52 15.98 12.57
N THR A 201 27.03 16.96 13.33
CA THR A 201 26.71 16.82 14.76
C THR A 201 25.40 16.05 14.92
N SER A 202 25.49 14.94 15.67
CA SER A 202 24.68 14.58 16.86
C SER A 202 23.15 14.75 16.75
N ILE A 203 22.34 13.83 17.26
CA ILE A 203 21.93 13.81 18.67
C ILE A 203 21.09 12.55 18.92
N THR A 204 21.45 11.80 19.97
CA THR A 204 20.56 10.93 20.73
C THR A 204 19.77 11.75 21.78
N THR A 205 18.64 11.20 22.20
CA THR A 205 17.91 11.39 23.48
C THR A 205 16.52 12.06 23.44
N ASN A 206 15.54 11.22 23.79
CA ASN A 206 14.25 11.40 24.46
C ASN A 206 13.81 12.82 24.90
N THR A 207 12.53 13.16 24.69
CA THR A 207 11.54 13.41 25.78
C THR A 207 10.11 13.69 25.26
N PHE A 208 9.14 13.31 26.09
CA PHE A 208 7.67 13.48 26.06
C PHE A 208 7.18 14.92 25.76
N ASP A 209 6.08 15.09 25.02
CA ASP A 209 4.72 15.38 25.55
C ASP A 209 3.71 15.81 24.46
N ASP A 210 2.53 15.19 24.53
CA ASP A 210 1.17 15.72 24.40
C ASP A 210 0.75 16.62 23.21
N LEU A 211 -0.24 16.15 22.42
CA LEU A 211 -1.32 16.96 21.83
C LEU A 211 -2.45 16.07 21.26
N SER A 212 -3.46 15.87 22.12
CA SER A 212 -4.90 15.84 21.89
C SER A 212 -5.49 15.60 20.48
N MET A 213 -6.46 14.66 20.46
CA MET A 213 -7.76 14.70 19.76
C MET A 213 -7.81 15.04 18.26
N ALA A 214 -8.01 14.01 17.43
CA ALA A 214 -8.95 14.06 16.32
C ALA A 214 -9.62 12.70 16.14
N ASN A 215 -10.95 12.67 16.31
CA ASN A 215 -11.80 11.53 16.03
C ASN A 215 -11.68 11.11 14.56
N THR A 216 -11.16 9.90 14.30
CA THR A 216 -11.40 9.21 13.04
C THR A 216 -12.31 8.03 13.34
N LYS A 217 -13.57 8.15 12.92
CA LYS A 217 -14.50 7.01 12.86
C LYS A 217 -13.93 6.00 11.87
N ILE A 218 -13.33 4.94 12.39
CA ILE A 218 -13.06 3.73 11.63
C ILE A 218 -14.42 3.11 11.36
N THR A 219 -14.81 3.05 10.08
CA THR A 219 -16.06 2.43 9.66
C THR A 219 -15.68 1.02 9.26
N GLU A 220 -15.73 0.08 10.20
CA GLU A 220 -15.56 -1.35 9.91
C GLU A 220 -16.77 -1.82 9.10
N THR A 221 -16.61 -1.90 7.77
CA THR A 221 -17.63 -2.51 6.92
C THR A 221 -17.32 -3.99 6.80
N THR A 222 -17.99 -4.81 7.62
CA THR A 222 -17.87 -6.28 7.57
C THR A 222 -18.36 -6.80 6.21
N THR A 223 -17.41 -7.14 5.33
CA THR A 223 -17.69 -7.79 4.06
C THR A 223 -17.65 -9.30 4.25
N ALA A 224 -18.72 -10.00 3.85
CA ALA A 224 -18.81 -11.45 3.94
C ALA A 224 -17.81 -12.12 2.96
N ILE A 225 -16.82 -12.81 3.51
CA ILE A 225 -15.83 -13.58 2.74
C ILE A 225 -16.39 -14.98 2.52
N THR A 226 -16.48 -15.42 1.26
CA THR A 226 -16.91 -16.78 0.93
C THR A 226 -15.66 -17.65 0.75
N VAL A 227 -15.51 -18.65 1.61
CA VAL A 227 -14.49 -19.69 1.43
C VAL A 227 -14.99 -20.65 0.36
N MET A 228 -14.23 -20.83 -0.73
CA MET A 228 -14.52 -21.87 -1.72
C MET A 228 -13.70 -23.10 -1.34
N GLU A 229 -14.14 -23.82 -0.30
CA GLU A 229 -13.56 -25.12 0.02
C GLU A 229 -13.93 -26.14 -1.06
N SER A 230 -12.94 -26.85 -1.59
CA SER A 230 -13.20 -28.17 -2.12
C SER A 230 -13.64 -29.05 -0.95
N SER A 231 -14.87 -29.56 -1.00
CA SER A 231 -15.52 -30.40 0.02
C SER A 231 -15.99 -29.72 1.31
N GLY A 232 -17.06 -28.92 1.18
CA GLY A 232 -18.28 -29.04 1.98
C GLY A 232 -18.18 -28.94 3.50
N ASP A 233 -17.98 -27.74 4.03
CA ASP A 233 -18.71 -27.25 5.20
C ASP A 233 -18.79 -25.70 5.20
N VAL A 234 -19.98 -25.16 5.43
CA VAL A 234 -20.23 -23.70 5.41
C VAL A 234 -19.97 -23.15 6.81
N PHE A 235 -18.87 -22.42 7.00
CA PHE A 235 -18.64 -21.65 8.22
C PHE A 235 -19.30 -20.27 8.14
N GLN A 236 -20.39 -20.09 8.90
CA GLN A 236 -20.87 -18.76 9.29
C GLN A 236 -20.04 -18.28 10.48
N THR A 237 -19.35 -17.15 10.33
CA THR A 237 -18.74 -16.45 11.47
C THR A 237 -19.83 -15.73 12.27
N THR A 238 -19.93 -16.07 13.56
CA THR A 238 -20.83 -15.48 14.56
C THR A 238 -20.16 -14.28 15.23
N ALA A 239 -20.87 -13.15 15.25
CA ALA A 239 -20.52 -11.93 15.98
C ALA A 239 -20.53 -12.15 17.51
N ALA A 240 -19.59 -11.52 18.20
CA ALA A 240 -19.69 -11.17 19.62
C ALA A 240 -19.54 -9.65 19.76
#